data_AF-A0A965JQS6-F1
#
_entry.id   AF-A0A965JQS6-F1
#
_cell.length_a   1.000
_cell.length_b   1.000
_cell.length_c   1.000
_cell.angle_alpha   90.00
_cell.angle_beta   90.00
_cell.angle_gamma   90.00
#
_symmetry.space_group_name_H-M   'P 1'
#
loop_
_entity.id
_entity.type
_entity.pdbx_description
1 polymer ?
#
loop_
_entity_poly.entity_id
_entity_poly.type
_entity_poly.pdbx_seq_one_letter_code
_entity_poly.pdbx_strand_id
1 'polypeptide(L)'
;MVNAIPLFLYRKAHIENEVSYINQAIELLKYLPTESNYVTRKWSVIGIIPKNAFDSQAHLEIYKQFCVRKRCLNCSIGIKLLNK
;
A
#
# COMPACT_ATOMS: atom_id res chain seq x y z
N MET A 1 7.52 -11.77 -7.39
CA MET A 1 6.67 -11.10 -8.40
C MET A 1 5.21 -11.33 -8.04
N VAL A 2 4.71 -10.67 -6.99
CA VAL A 2 3.35 -10.94 -6.47
C VAL A 2 2.29 -9.98 -7.05
N ASN A 3 2.72 -8.88 -7.69
CA ASN A 3 1.82 -7.77 -8.05
C ASN A 3 1.56 -7.60 -9.56
N ALA A 4 2.03 -8.52 -10.40
CA ALA A 4 1.87 -8.38 -11.85
C ALA A 4 0.40 -8.37 -12.28
N ILE A 5 -0.44 -9.21 -11.66
CA ILE A 5 -1.86 -9.36 -12.02
C ILE A 5 -2.70 -8.14 -11.59
N PRO A 6 -2.61 -7.62 -10.33
CA PRO A 6 -3.28 -6.37 -9.98
C PRO A 6 -2.90 -5.18 -10.87
N LEU A 7 -1.61 -5.07 -11.24
CA LEU A 7 -1.13 -4.01 -12.14
C LEU A 7 -1.69 -4.16 -13.57
N PHE A 8 -1.79 -5.39 -14.06
CA PHE A 8 -2.40 -5.66 -15.35
C PHE A 8 -3.88 -5.27 -15.38
N LEU A 9 -4.65 -5.68 -14.36
CA LEU A 9 -6.07 -5.32 -14.24
C LEU A 9 -6.26 -3.80 -14.14
N TYR A 10 -5.42 -3.12 -13.36
CA TYR A 10 -5.42 -1.67 -13.31
C TYR A 10 -5.15 -1.04 -14.68
N ARG A 11 -4.15 -1.52 -15.42
CA ARG A 11 -3.86 -1.02 -16.77
C ARG A 11 -5.01 -1.27 -17.75
N LYS A 12 -5.63 -2.45 -17.69
CA LYS A 12 -6.80 -2.80 -18.49
C LYS A 12 -7.97 -1.84 -18.23
N ALA A 13 -8.23 -1.53 -16.96
CA ALA A 13 -9.25 -0.56 -16.55
C ALA A 13 -9.09 0.80 -17.26
N HIS A 14 -7.85 1.29 -17.37
CA HIS A 14 -7.56 2.57 -18.03
C HIS A 14 -7.68 2.52 -19.55
N ILE A 15 -7.38 1.38 -20.16
CA ILE A 15 -7.52 1.21 -21.62
C ILE A 15 -9.00 1.12 -22.01
N GLU A 16 -9.78 0.38 -21.23
CA GLU A 16 -11.19 0.10 -21.53
C GLU A 16 -12.15 1.11 -20.87
N ASN A 17 -11.64 2.06 -20.08
CA ASN A 17 -12.40 2.98 -19.23
C ASN A 17 -13.41 2.28 -18.30
N GLU A 18 -13.08 1.05 -17.89
CA GLU A 18 -13.95 0.21 -17.08
C GLU A 18 -13.42 0.10 -15.65
N VAL A 19 -14.09 0.78 -14.72
CA VAL A 19 -13.70 0.84 -13.29
C VAL A 19 -13.81 -0.51 -12.59
N SER A 20 -14.61 -1.45 -13.13
CA SER A 20 -14.80 -2.79 -12.55
C SER A 20 -13.46 -3.53 -12.34
N TYR A 21 -12.50 -3.38 -13.26
CA TYR A 21 -11.19 -4.01 -13.15
C TYR A 21 -10.32 -3.41 -12.04
N ILE A 22 -10.53 -2.13 -11.67
CA ILE A 22 -9.85 -1.52 -10.52
C ILE A 22 -10.34 -2.19 -9.24
N ASN A 23 -11.65 -2.38 -9.11
CA ASN A 23 -12.22 -3.07 -7.95
C ASN A 23 -11.71 -4.51 -7.86
N GLN A 24 -11.66 -5.23 -8.98
CA GLN A 24 -11.08 -6.58 -9.03
C GLN A 24 -9.60 -6.59 -8.62
N ALA A 25 -8.81 -5.62 -9.07
CA ALA A 25 -7.40 -5.49 -8.67
C ALA A 25 -7.24 -5.26 -7.17
N ILE A 26 -8.09 -4.40 -6.58
CA ILE A 26 -8.10 -4.12 -5.14
C ILE A 26 -8.50 -5.36 -4.35
N GLU A 27 -9.56 -6.05 -4.76
CA GLU A 27 -9.99 -7.29 -4.09
C GLU A 27 -8.90 -8.36 -4.16
N LEU A 28 -8.26 -8.54 -5.31
CA LEU A 28 -7.13 -9.45 -5.46
C LEU A 28 -5.99 -9.11 -4.48
N LEU A 29 -5.63 -7.84 -4.32
CA LEU A 29 -4.62 -7.40 -3.36
C LEU A 29 -5.01 -7.70 -1.90
N LYS A 30 -6.30 -7.73 -1.56
CA LYS A 30 -6.77 -8.09 -0.20
C LYS A 30 -6.63 -9.59 0.10
N TYR A 31 -6.70 -10.44 -0.92
CA TYR A 31 -6.52 -11.89 -0.79
C TYR A 31 -5.07 -12.36 -0.86
N LEU A 32 -4.19 -11.57 -1.47
CA LEU A 32 -2.78 -11.92 -1.57
C LEU A 32 -2.04 -11.75 -0.22
N PRO A 33 -1.05 -12.62 0.06
CA PRO A 33 -0.27 -12.52 1.29
C PRO A 33 0.50 -11.19 1.34
N THR A 34 0.71 -10.71 2.56
CA THR A 34 1.53 -9.53 2.85
C THR A 34 2.91 -9.62 2.23
N GLU A 35 3.40 -8.53 1.64
CA GLU A 35 4.77 -8.47 1.15
C GLU A 35 5.79 -8.36 2.29
N SER A 36 6.82 -9.20 2.21
CA SER A 36 7.98 -9.09 3.10
C SER A 36 9.06 -8.23 2.46
N ASN A 37 9.18 -6.99 2.92
CA ASN A 37 10.20 -6.06 2.47
C ASN A 37 10.72 -5.20 3.64
N TYR A 38 11.75 -4.38 3.40
CA TYR A 38 12.36 -3.56 4.44
C TYR A 38 11.36 -2.57 5.07
N VAL A 39 10.43 -2.05 4.27
CA VAL A 39 9.44 -1.09 4.75
C VAL A 39 8.41 -1.77 5.64
N THR A 40 7.87 -2.92 5.24
CA THR A 40 6.94 -3.68 6.10
C THR A 40 7.57 -4.09 7.42
N ARG A 41 8.86 -4.47 7.42
CA ARG A 41 9.62 -4.70 8.67
C ARG A 41 9.70 -3.47 9.57
N LYS A 42 9.93 -2.27 9.01
CA LYS A 42 9.94 -1.02 9.80
C LYS A 42 8.59 -0.73 10.45
N TRP A 43 7.51 -0.91 9.70
CA TRP A 43 6.15 -0.73 10.24
C TRP A 43 5.85 -1.73 11.35
N SER A 44 6.29 -2.99 11.21
CA SER A 44 6.12 -4.02 12.24
C SER A 44 6.84 -3.67 13.56
N VAL A 45 8.02 -3.04 13.51
CA VAL A 45 8.76 -2.60 14.73
C VAL A 45 7.95 -1.61 15.56
N ILE A 46 7.13 -0.77 14.91
CA ILE A 46 6.27 0.21 15.60
C ILE A 46 4.83 -0.31 15.83
N GLY A 47 4.62 -1.63 15.70
CA GLY A 47 3.34 -2.29 15.97
C GLY A 47 2.31 -2.20 14.83
N ILE A 48 2.69 -1.71 13.65
CA ILE A 48 1.80 -1.60 12.49
C ILE A 48 2.07 -2.78 11.54
N ILE A 49 1.23 -3.81 11.62
CA ILE A 49 1.42 -5.07 10.88
C ILE A 49 0.42 -5.14 9.71
N PRO A 50 0.91 -5.15 8.44
CA PRO A 50 0.04 -5.32 7.28
C PRO A 50 -0.55 -6.73 7.20
N LYS A 51 -1.85 -6.85 6.93
CA LYS A 51 -2.57 -8.14 6.92
C LYS A 51 -2.57 -8.84 5.56
N ASN A 52 -2.41 -8.07 4.50
CA ASN A 52 -2.41 -8.57 3.12
C ASN A 52 -1.54 -7.68 2.21
N ALA A 53 -1.47 -8.03 0.92
CA ALA A 53 -0.72 -7.26 -0.06
C ALA A 53 -1.23 -5.81 -0.17
N PHE A 54 -2.55 -5.59 -0.12
CA PHE A 54 -3.16 -4.26 -0.14
C PHE A 54 -2.58 -3.35 0.96
N ASP A 55 -2.57 -3.82 2.21
CA ASP A 55 -2.02 -3.05 3.34
C ASP A 55 -0.51 -2.80 3.16
N SER A 56 0.25 -3.82 2.74
CA SER A 56 1.69 -3.68 2.54
C SER A 56 2.06 -2.70 1.43
N GLN A 57 1.23 -2.61 0.39
CA GLN A 57 1.36 -1.64 -0.69
C GLN A 57 1.01 -0.23 -0.21
N ALA A 58 -0.06 -0.07 0.57
CA ALA A 58 -0.40 1.21 1.17
C ALA A 58 0.73 1.73 2.10
N HIS A 59 1.28 0.84 2.93
CA HIS A 59 2.42 1.15 3.80
C HIS A 59 3.68 1.56 3.01
N LEU A 60 3.96 0.87 1.91
CA LEU A 60 5.08 1.18 1.02
C LEU A 60 4.92 2.57 0.40
N GLU A 61 3.72 2.90 -0.09
CA GLU A 61 3.46 4.17 -0.74
C GLU A 61 3.51 5.33 0.26
N ILE A 62 2.91 5.17 1.45
CA ILE A 62 3.00 6.15 2.53
C ILE A 62 4.47 6.38 2.92
N TYR A 63 5.24 5.31 3.07
CA TYR A 63 6.66 5.42 3.40
C TYR A 63 7.44 6.22 2.34
N LYS A 64 7.22 5.93 1.04
CA LYS A 64 7.88 6.62 -0.07
C LYS A 64 7.47 8.10 -0.18
N GLN A 65 6.18 8.40 -0.08
CA GLN A 65 5.67 9.76 -0.28
C GLN A 65 5.89 10.67 0.93
N PHE A 66 5.85 10.11 2.15
CA PHE A 66 5.93 10.89 3.38
C PHE A 66 7.19 10.62 4.18
N CYS A 67 7.45 9.38 4.60
CA CYS A 67 8.55 9.08 5.53
C CYS A 67 9.93 9.40 4.92
N VAL A 68 10.20 8.93 3.70
CA VAL A 68 11.47 9.20 2.99
C VAL A 68 11.68 10.69 2.76
N ARG A 69 10.59 11.41 2.47
CA ARG A 69 10.61 12.86 2.22
C ARG A 69 10.51 13.71 3.49
N LYS A 70 10.48 13.09 4.68
CA LYS A 70 10.30 13.76 5.97
C LYS A 70 9.05 14.65 6.05
N ARG A 71 7.97 14.27 5.37
CA ARG A 71 6.68 15.01 5.34
C ARG A 71 5.68 14.50 6.38
N CYS A 72 6.13 14.13 7.58
CA CYS A 72 5.28 13.52 8.60
C CYS A 72 4.13 14.44 9.04
N LEU A 73 4.33 15.75 9.05
CA LEU A 73 3.29 16.76 9.36
C LEU A 73 2.17 16.83 8.30
N ASN A 74 2.39 16.25 7.12
CA ASN A 74 1.39 16.17 6.03
C ASN A 74 0.80 14.75 5.92
N CYS A 75 1.18 13.83 6.79
CA CYS A 75 0.73 12.45 6.80
C CYS A 75 -0.18 12.22 7.99
N SER A 76 -1.42 11.76 7.79
CA SER A 76 -2.36 11.52 8.90
C SER A 76 -1.82 10.52 9.93
N ILE A 77 -1.01 9.54 9.50
CA ILE A 77 -0.33 8.61 10.42
C ILE A 77 0.81 9.33 11.15
N GLY A 78 1.63 10.09 10.44
CA GLY A 78 2.74 10.85 11.02
C GLY A 78 2.27 11.85 12.07
N ILE A 79 1.18 12.59 11.80
CA ILE A 79 0.56 13.52 12.75
C ILE A 79 0.13 12.77 14.03
N LYS A 80 -0.55 11.62 13.89
CA LYS A 80 -0.97 10.81 15.05
C LYS A 80 0.21 10.26 15.85
N LEU A 81 1.33 9.94 15.20
CA LEU A 81 2.54 9.45 15.87
C LEU A 81 3.31 10.57 16.59
N LEU A 82 3.25 11.81 16.09
CA LEU A 82 3.92 12.97 16.69
C LEU A 82 3.11 13.65 17.81
N ASN A 83 1.78 13.52 17.78
CA ASN A 83 0.87 14.07 18.78
C ASN A 83 0.64 13.11 19.97
N LYS A 84 1.53 12.14 20.15
CA LYS A 84 1.57 11.22 21.29
C LYS A 84 2.80 11.53 22.13
#